data_AF-A0A5M9K4L2-F1
#
_entry.id   AF-A0A5M9K4L2-F1
#
_cell.length_a   1.000
_cell.length_b   1.000
_cell.length_c   1.000
_cell.angle_alpha   90.00
_cell.angle_beta   90.00
_cell.angle_gamma   90.00
#
_symmetry.space_group_name_H-M   'P 1'
#
loop_
_entity.id
_entity.type
_entity.pdbx_description
1 polymer ?
#
loop_
_entity_poly.entity_id
_entity_poly.type
_entity_poly.pdbx_seq_one_letter_code
_entity_poly.pdbx_strand_id
1 'polypeptide(L)'
;MSKHTIIPIDENWTFKQADNEDSKFLPVAQFPTNVHLDLIANGIIQDPFIGKNENDVQWVGETAWIYRTTFSSPTVASEDKAVVKAVLAFDGLDTYATVILNGKEILKTDNMFIPERIDVTTYLKDEEENELEITFESAYLKGCAIVEQHPDHHWGCWNGDNSRLAVRKAQYHWGWDWGPTLMTCGPWRPINLELFSSRISDVYFTSNVNKALKTAELIAKADIEGEDSKVRFDITLDGEVIATKTITSSEGHASHAFTIEDPALWFPIRYGKQPLYDLTATLFHKDTSISARTKKFGLRRVELVQDPVIGQPGTSFFFRINNIPIFCGGSDWIPADNFIPRISKEKYYDWVKLVADGNQFMIRVWGGGIFEEQAFYDACDELGILVWQDFMFGCGNYPAFPDFLASVKKEAEENVKLLRHHPSIVIWAGNNEDYQYQESEGLTYDFDNKDSESWLKTNFPARYIYEKILVDACAELVPDTYYHYGSPWGGKATTDPTIGDLHQWNVWHGSQEKYQNFDKLVGRFVSEFGMEAFPNIKTIDAFLPLGKDDPDRFAQSSTVDFHNKADGHERRIALYLVEKLPLRP
;
A
#
# COMPACT_ATOMS: atom_id res chain seq x y z
N MET A 1 -27.68 -23.92 10.42
CA MET A 1 -26.28 -23.44 10.39
C MET A 1 -26.10 -22.66 9.11
N SER A 2 -25.98 -21.35 9.24
CA SER A 2 -25.90 -20.41 8.11
C SER A 2 -24.58 -20.58 7.36
N LYS A 3 -24.62 -20.53 6.03
CA LYS A 3 -23.41 -20.31 5.24
C LYS A 3 -22.86 -18.91 5.50
N HIS A 4 -21.53 -18.79 5.48
CA HIS A 4 -20.85 -17.51 5.47
C HIS A 4 -21.35 -16.69 4.26
N THR A 5 -21.98 -15.56 4.55
CA THR A 5 -22.61 -14.68 3.57
C THR A 5 -21.99 -13.29 3.69
N ILE A 6 -21.66 -12.67 2.57
CA ILE A 6 -21.09 -11.32 2.50
C ILE A 6 -22.09 -10.45 1.75
N ILE A 7 -22.53 -9.37 2.38
CA ILE A 7 -23.48 -8.40 1.82
C ILE A 7 -22.75 -7.07 1.67
N PRO A 8 -22.48 -6.60 0.45
CA PRO A 8 -21.90 -5.27 0.23
C PRO A 8 -22.80 -4.18 0.80
N ILE A 9 -22.19 -3.17 1.43
CA ILE A 9 -22.85 -1.96 1.91
C ILE A 9 -22.36 -0.79 1.04
N ASP A 10 -22.75 -0.80 -0.22
CA ASP A 10 -22.23 0.07 -1.29
C ASP A 10 -23.32 0.93 -1.97
N GLU A 11 -24.59 0.78 -1.56
CA GLU A 11 -25.73 1.54 -2.10
C GLU A 11 -26.18 2.68 -1.17
N ASN A 12 -26.92 3.65 -1.74
CA ASN A 12 -27.65 4.72 -1.03
C ASN A 12 -26.80 5.61 -0.11
N TRP A 13 -25.49 5.66 -0.33
CA TRP A 13 -24.61 6.55 0.41
C TRP A 13 -24.90 8.02 0.10
N THR A 14 -24.89 8.82 1.16
CA THR A 14 -24.98 10.27 1.11
C THR A 14 -23.88 10.86 1.98
N PHE A 15 -23.46 12.08 1.67
CA PHE A 15 -22.42 12.77 2.42
C PHE A 15 -22.79 14.24 2.67
N LYS A 16 -22.20 14.84 3.70
CA LYS A 16 -22.25 16.29 3.95
C LYS A 16 -21.04 16.77 4.74
N GLN A 17 -20.80 18.07 4.69
CA GLN A 17 -19.87 18.74 5.59
C GLN A 17 -20.42 18.73 7.03
N ALA A 18 -19.60 18.36 8.01
CA ALA A 18 -20.03 18.10 9.39
C ALA A 18 -20.23 19.39 10.21
N ASP A 19 -19.36 20.37 10.03
CA ASP A 19 -19.30 21.62 10.81
C ASP A 19 -20.19 22.74 10.26
N ASN A 20 -20.98 22.45 9.23
CA ASN A 20 -21.90 23.40 8.60
C ASN A 20 -23.36 22.95 8.81
N GLU A 21 -24.07 23.63 9.71
CA GLU A 21 -25.47 23.30 10.06
C GLU A 21 -26.44 23.44 8.86
N ASP A 22 -26.13 24.32 7.91
CA ASP A 22 -26.94 24.51 6.70
C ASP A 22 -26.64 23.47 5.60
N SER A 23 -25.60 22.63 5.81
CA SER A 23 -25.19 21.62 4.85
C SER A 23 -26.21 20.48 4.73
N LYS A 24 -26.58 20.15 3.50
CA LYS A 24 -27.52 19.08 3.18
C LYS A 24 -26.76 17.82 2.79
N PHE A 25 -27.34 16.68 3.11
CA PHE A 25 -26.88 15.40 2.57
C PHE A 25 -27.07 15.39 1.05
N LEU A 26 -25.99 15.08 0.35
CA LEU A 26 -25.92 14.93 -1.09
C LEU A 26 -25.56 13.50 -1.45
N PRO A 27 -25.95 13.00 -2.64
CA PRO A 27 -25.61 11.65 -3.06
C PRO A 27 -24.10 11.49 -3.24
N VAL A 28 -23.59 10.34 -2.81
CA VAL A 28 -22.25 9.85 -3.17
C VAL A 28 -22.26 9.38 -4.62
N ALA A 29 -21.19 9.64 -5.36
CA ALA A 29 -21.11 9.43 -6.81
C ALA A 29 -20.84 7.97 -7.20
N GLN A 30 -20.00 7.29 -6.41
CA GLN A 30 -19.57 5.91 -6.60
C GLN A 30 -19.22 5.31 -5.23
N PHE A 31 -19.04 3.99 -5.14
CA PHE A 31 -18.52 3.35 -3.93
C PHE A 31 -17.52 2.25 -4.31
N PRO A 32 -16.34 2.15 -3.67
CA PRO A 32 -15.76 3.05 -2.66
C PRO A 32 -15.57 4.49 -3.16
N THR A 33 -15.38 5.44 -2.23
CA THR A 33 -15.33 6.88 -2.55
C THR A 33 -14.35 7.66 -1.68
N ASN A 34 -14.20 8.94 -2.00
CA ASN A 34 -13.66 9.95 -1.12
C ASN A 34 -14.35 11.29 -1.40
N VAL A 35 -14.17 12.22 -0.46
CA VAL A 35 -14.93 13.48 -0.46
C VAL A 35 -14.72 14.34 -1.70
N HIS A 36 -13.53 14.33 -2.29
CA HIS A 36 -13.27 15.12 -3.49
C HIS A 36 -14.06 14.60 -4.69
N LEU A 37 -14.17 13.27 -4.86
CA LEU A 37 -14.99 12.67 -5.91
C LEU A 37 -16.45 13.09 -5.78
N ASP A 38 -16.97 13.06 -4.55
CA ASP A 38 -18.37 13.39 -4.28
C ASP A 38 -18.67 14.89 -4.45
N LEU A 39 -17.74 15.76 -4.04
CA LEU A 39 -17.85 17.21 -4.25
C LEU A 39 -17.80 17.59 -5.74
N ILE A 40 -16.91 16.95 -6.52
CA ILE A 40 -16.82 17.15 -7.97
C ILE A 40 -18.13 16.70 -8.65
N ALA A 41 -18.62 15.50 -8.31
CA ALA A 41 -19.84 14.95 -8.91
C ALA A 41 -21.09 15.79 -8.62
N ASN A 42 -21.14 16.45 -7.46
CA ASN A 42 -22.22 17.36 -7.08
C ASN A 42 -21.97 18.82 -7.50
N GLY A 43 -20.89 19.12 -8.22
CA GLY A 43 -20.58 20.45 -8.74
C GLY A 43 -20.26 21.50 -7.67
N ILE A 44 -19.85 21.07 -6.48
CA ILE A 44 -19.48 21.97 -5.36
C ILE A 44 -18.08 22.52 -5.56
N ILE A 45 -17.15 21.68 -6.02
CA ILE A 45 -15.79 22.09 -6.40
C ILE A 45 -15.58 21.83 -7.88
N GLN A 46 -14.71 22.64 -8.50
CA GLN A 46 -14.19 22.34 -9.83
C GLN A 46 -13.16 21.22 -9.74
N ASP A 47 -12.86 20.57 -10.87
CA ASP A 47 -11.80 19.56 -10.92
C ASP A 47 -10.45 20.17 -10.50
N PRO A 48 -9.82 19.70 -9.40
CA PRO A 48 -8.57 20.23 -8.89
C PRO A 48 -7.40 20.09 -9.86
N PHE A 49 -7.51 19.19 -10.85
CA PHE A 49 -6.47 18.96 -11.85
C PHE A 49 -6.51 19.96 -13.00
N ILE A 50 -7.51 20.84 -13.07
CA ILE A 50 -7.62 21.85 -14.12
C ILE A 50 -7.04 23.18 -13.64
N GLY A 51 -6.17 23.78 -14.45
CA GLY A 51 -5.59 25.09 -14.21
C GLY A 51 -4.87 25.14 -12.87
N LYS A 52 -5.38 25.97 -11.97
CA LYS A 52 -4.84 26.15 -10.62
C LYS A 52 -5.89 25.89 -9.53
N ASN A 53 -6.92 25.12 -9.88
CA ASN A 53 -8.07 24.84 -9.02
C ASN A 53 -7.67 24.12 -7.72
N GLU A 54 -6.50 23.45 -7.69
CA GLU A 54 -5.91 22.93 -6.45
C GLU A 54 -5.92 23.97 -5.30
N ASN A 55 -5.61 25.24 -5.57
CA ASN A 55 -5.59 26.27 -4.52
C ASN A 55 -6.98 26.54 -3.92
N ASP A 56 -8.05 26.28 -4.69
CA ASP A 56 -9.42 26.61 -4.31
C ASP A 56 -10.08 25.50 -3.48
N VAL A 57 -9.42 24.34 -3.33
CA VAL A 57 -9.98 23.15 -2.67
C VAL A 57 -9.28 22.75 -1.37
N GLN A 58 -8.31 23.54 -0.90
CA GLN A 58 -7.57 23.22 0.33
C GLN A 58 -8.48 23.12 1.58
N TRP A 59 -9.54 23.94 1.63
CA TRP A 59 -10.53 23.93 2.71
C TRP A 59 -11.20 22.57 2.92
N VAL A 60 -11.26 21.71 1.89
CA VAL A 60 -11.86 20.37 1.96
C VAL A 60 -11.13 19.51 3.00
N GLY A 61 -9.81 19.65 3.09
CA GLY A 61 -8.97 18.94 4.05
C GLY A 61 -8.98 19.52 5.46
N GLU A 62 -9.51 20.73 5.64
CA GLU A 62 -9.55 21.47 6.92
C GLU A 62 -10.89 21.33 7.65
N THR A 63 -11.83 20.58 7.09
CA THR A 63 -13.16 20.35 7.68
C THR A 63 -13.44 18.87 7.89
N ALA A 64 -14.46 18.57 8.69
CA ALA A 64 -14.94 17.23 8.94
C ALA A 64 -16.11 16.88 8.00
N TRP A 65 -16.27 15.59 7.70
CA TRP A 65 -17.26 15.09 6.74
C TRP A 65 -18.05 13.93 7.33
N ILE A 66 -19.35 13.90 7.06
CA ILE A 66 -20.25 12.82 7.50
C ILE A 66 -20.73 12.08 6.27
N TYR A 67 -20.54 10.76 6.26
CA TYR A 67 -21.13 9.82 5.32
C TYR A 67 -22.23 9.04 6.01
N ARG A 68 -23.33 8.79 5.30
CA ARG A 68 -24.48 8.08 5.84
C ARG A 68 -25.14 7.21 4.79
N THR A 69 -25.51 6.00 5.17
CA THR A 69 -26.34 5.10 4.35
C THR A 69 -27.36 4.36 5.21
N THR A 70 -28.35 3.76 4.56
CA THR A 70 -29.24 2.78 5.18
C THR A 70 -29.13 1.44 4.47
N PHE A 71 -29.29 0.36 5.24
CA PHE A 71 -29.34 -0.98 4.69
C PHE A 71 -30.34 -1.85 5.47
N SER A 72 -31.00 -2.76 4.76
CA SER A 72 -31.98 -3.66 5.37
C SER A 72 -31.31 -4.66 6.32
N SER A 73 -31.96 -4.94 7.45
CA SER A 73 -31.51 -6.03 8.31
C SER A 73 -31.47 -7.35 7.55
N PRO A 74 -30.41 -8.15 7.73
CA PRO A 74 -30.29 -9.41 7.03
C PRO A 74 -31.34 -10.41 7.50
N THR A 75 -31.91 -11.17 6.58
CA THR A 75 -32.84 -12.25 6.92
C THR A 75 -32.06 -13.45 7.44
N VAL A 76 -32.09 -13.67 8.75
CA VAL A 76 -31.52 -14.85 9.40
C VAL A 76 -32.66 -15.79 9.80
N ALA A 77 -32.57 -17.07 9.42
CA ALA A 77 -33.57 -18.07 9.81
C ALA A 77 -33.71 -18.12 11.34
N SER A 78 -34.94 -18.21 11.83
CA SER A 78 -35.24 -18.12 13.28
C SER A 78 -34.50 -19.14 14.14
N GLU A 79 -34.23 -20.31 13.58
CA GLU A 79 -33.48 -21.41 14.21
C GLU A 79 -31.97 -21.17 14.28
N ASP A 80 -31.43 -20.25 13.47
CA ASP A 80 -30.00 -19.90 13.40
C ASP A 80 -29.68 -18.57 14.11
N LYS A 81 -30.68 -17.72 14.42
CA LYS A 81 -30.49 -16.38 15.04
C LYS A 81 -29.58 -16.36 16.28
N ALA A 82 -29.58 -17.42 17.08
CA ALA A 82 -28.78 -17.49 18.31
C ALA A 82 -27.28 -17.76 18.07
N VAL A 83 -26.90 -18.25 16.88
CA VAL A 83 -25.54 -18.73 16.58
C VAL A 83 -24.86 -17.90 15.49
N VAL A 84 -25.63 -17.18 14.67
CA VAL A 84 -25.08 -16.30 13.62
C VAL A 84 -24.54 -15.01 14.21
N LYS A 85 -23.29 -14.72 13.90
CA LYS A 85 -22.66 -13.42 14.10
C LYS A 85 -22.86 -12.54 12.89
N ALA A 86 -23.03 -11.24 13.13
CA ALA A 86 -23.02 -10.20 12.12
C ALA A 86 -21.80 -9.29 12.35
N VAL A 87 -20.95 -9.15 11.35
CA VAL A 87 -19.71 -8.36 11.43
C VAL A 87 -19.72 -7.31 10.33
N LEU A 88 -19.58 -6.02 10.69
CA LEU A 88 -19.26 -4.99 9.70
C LEU A 88 -17.75 -5.01 9.45
N ALA A 89 -17.37 -5.27 8.21
CA ALA A 89 -16.00 -5.28 7.72
C ALA A 89 -15.75 -4.01 6.90
N PHE A 90 -14.84 -3.18 7.38
CA PHE A 90 -14.35 -1.96 6.73
C PHE A 90 -12.95 -2.23 6.21
N ASP A 91 -12.75 -2.35 4.90
CA ASP A 91 -11.45 -2.68 4.35
C ASP A 91 -10.49 -1.47 4.29
N GLY A 92 -10.98 -0.27 4.56
CA GLY A 92 -10.17 0.94 4.69
C GLY A 92 -11.02 2.21 4.89
N LEU A 93 -10.69 2.97 5.94
CA LEU A 93 -11.31 4.24 6.28
C LEU A 93 -10.21 5.31 6.34
N ASP A 94 -10.33 6.37 5.54
CA ASP A 94 -9.34 7.44 5.47
C ASP A 94 -9.83 8.70 6.21
N THR A 95 -9.34 9.06 7.39
CA THR A 95 -8.45 8.28 8.28
C THR A 95 -9.03 8.27 9.69
N TYR A 96 -9.13 9.44 10.33
CA TYR A 96 -9.76 9.58 11.64
C TYR A 96 -11.27 9.44 11.52
N ALA A 97 -11.78 8.23 11.74
CA ALA A 97 -13.19 7.89 11.52
C ALA A 97 -13.86 7.45 12.81
N THR A 98 -15.03 8.03 13.09
CA THR A 98 -15.98 7.54 14.11
C THR A 98 -17.18 6.95 13.40
N VAL A 99 -17.47 5.67 13.66
CA VAL A 99 -18.58 4.93 13.06
C VAL A 99 -19.70 4.74 14.06
N ILE A 100 -20.91 5.13 13.66
CA ILE A 100 -22.14 5.03 14.42
C ILE A 100 -23.11 4.13 13.67
N LEU A 101 -23.60 3.09 14.34
CA LEU A 101 -24.66 2.21 13.83
C LEU A 101 -25.89 2.37 14.71
N ASN A 102 -27.02 2.75 14.11
CA ASN A 102 -28.30 2.94 14.81
C ASN A 102 -28.18 3.84 16.06
N GLY A 103 -27.40 4.92 15.94
CA GLY A 103 -27.18 5.90 17.03
C GLY A 103 -26.18 5.46 18.11
N LYS A 104 -25.48 4.32 17.94
CA LYS A 104 -24.42 3.87 18.86
C LYS A 104 -23.06 3.85 18.17
N GLU A 105 -22.05 4.44 18.80
CA GLU A 105 -20.66 4.34 18.36
C GLU A 105 -20.19 2.88 18.43
N ILE A 106 -19.69 2.34 17.32
CA ILE A 106 -19.17 0.97 17.22
C ILE A 106 -17.67 0.91 16.93
N LEU A 107 -17.08 1.98 16.41
CA LEU A 107 -15.66 2.04 16.05
C LEU A 107 -15.14 3.48 16.08
N LYS A 108 -13.91 3.63 16.58
CA LYS A 108 -13.03 4.76 16.30
C LYS A 108 -11.72 4.23 15.74
N THR A 109 -11.26 4.77 14.62
CA THR A 109 -9.98 4.42 13.99
C THR A 109 -9.23 5.66 13.54
N ASP A 110 -7.90 5.55 13.45
CA ASP A 110 -6.95 6.62 13.15
C ASP A 110 -5.91 6.24 12.07
N ASN A 111 -6.14 5.12 11.38
CA ASN A 111 -5.17 4.58 10.43
C ASN A 111 -5.84 4.15 9.12
N MET A 112 -5.42 4.77 8.02
CA MET A 112 -5.93 4.55 6.67
C MET A 112 -5.74 3.10 6.20
N PHE A 113 -4.69 2.45 6.69
CA PHE A 113 -4.16 1.19 6.18
C PHE A 113 -4.57 -0.04 7.00
N ILE A 114 -5.36 0.15 8.05
CA ILE A 114 -5.84 -0.95 8.90
C ILE A 114 -7.28 -1.29 8.53
N PRO A 115 -7.54 -2.51 8.05
CA PRO A 115 -8.89 -2.96 7.86
C PRO A 115 -9.53 -3.40 9.19
N GLU A 116 -10.77 -2.99 9.45
CA GLU A 116 -11.47 -3.17 10.74
C GLU A 116 -12.68 -4.11 10.60
N ARG A 117 -12.87 -4.98 11.58
CA ARG A 117 -13.98 -5.96 11.60
C ARG A 117 -14.66 -5.93 12.96
N ILE A 118 -15.91 -5.49 12.99
CA ILE A 118 -16.64 -5.18 14.23
C ILE A 118 -17.88 -6.06 14.34
N ASP A 119 -18.00 -6.81 15.44
CA ASP A 119 -19.22 -7.57 15.75
C ASP A 119 -20.37 -6.62 16.08
N VAL A 120 -21.35 -6.58 15.18
CA VAL A 120 -22.55 -5.74 15.27
C VAL A 120 -23.82 -6.54 15.54
N THR A 121 -23.69 -7.82 15.91
CA THR A 121 -24.83 -8.75 16.10
C THR A 121 -25.91 -8.17 17.01
N THR A 122 -25.51 -7.47 18.08
CA THR A 122 -26.43 -6.87 19.06
C THR A 122 -26.82 -5.42 18.76
N TYR A 123 -26.28 -4.83 17.68
CA TYR A 123 -26.51 -3.45 17.26
C TYR A 123 -27.50 -3.34 16.10
N LEU A 124 -27.67 -4.41 15.33
CA LEU A 124 -28.66 -4.47 14.25
C LEU A 124 -30.09 -4.44 14.81
N LYS A 125 -30.99 -3.77 14.11
CA LYS A 125 -32.43 -3.79 14.41
C LYS A 125 -33.06 -5.07 13.83
N ASP A 126 -34.12 -5.59 14.44
CA ASP A 126 -34.88 -6.69 13.86
C ASP A 126 -35.87 -6.16 12.81
N GLU A 127 -35.84 -6.73 11.60
CA GLU A 127 -36.85 -6.50 10.54
C GLU A 127 -37.06 -5.02 10.12
N GLU A 128 -36.06 -4.15 10.35
CA GLU A 128 -36.07 -2.73 10.00
C GLU A 128 -34.83 -2.34 9.15
N GLU A 129 -34.81 -1.09 8.66
CA GLU A 129 -33.59 -0.49 8.13
C GLU A 129 -32.62 -0.09 9.25
N ASN A 130 -31.35 -0.41 9.04
CA ASN A 130 -30.24 0.05 9.85
C ASN A 130 -29.66 1.31 9.23
N GLU A 131 -29.28 2.27 10.07
CA GLU A 131 -28.58 3.48 9.64
C GLU A 131 -27.12 3.38 10.08
N LEU A 132 -26.21 3.54 9.13
CA LEU A 132 -24.77 3.62 9.36
C LEU A 132 -24.32 5.03 9.03
N GLU A 133 -23.65 5.67 9.98
CA GLU A 133 -23.04 6.98 9.84
C GLU A 133 -21.55 6.89 10.15
N ILE A 134 -20.73 7.55 9.34
CA ILE A 134 -19.28 7.62 9.51
C ILE A 134 -18.88 9.09 9.47
N THR A 135 -18.33 9.59 10.57
CA THR A 135 -17.75 10.94 10.64
C THR A 135 -16.25 10.85 10.48
N PHE A 136 -15.70 11.55 9.50
CA PHE A 136 -14.28 11.72 9.27
C PHE A 136 -13.82 13.09 9.75
N GLU A 137 -12.92 13.11 10.74
CA GLU A 137 -12.25 14.33 11.20
C GLU A 137 -11.10 14.72 10.25
N SER A 138 -10.76 16.01 10.21
CA SER A 138 -9.62 16.50 9.40
C SER A 138 -8.31 15.87 9.87
N ALA A 139 -7.72 15.03 9.00
CA ALA A 139 -6.41 14.43 9.24
C ALA A 139 -5.30 15.49 9.33
N TYR A 140 -5.41 16.58 8.58
CA TYR A 140 -4.48 17.69 8.63
C TYR A 140 -4.48 18.35 10.02
N LEU A 141 -5.65 18.81 10.49
CA LEU A 141 -5.75 19.48 11.79
C LEU A 141 -5.40 18.56 12.96
N LYS A 142 -5.74 17.26 12.87
CA LYS A 142 -5.30 16.25 13.86
C LYS A 142 -3.78 16.10 13.89
N GLY A 143 -3.14 16.00 12.72
CA GLY A 143 -1.70 15.92 12.61
C GLY A 143 -1.01 17.14 13.22
N CYS A 144 -1.48 18.36 12.88
CA CYS A 144 -0.96 19.60 13.49
C CYS A 144 -1.09 19.58 15.02
N ALA A 145 -2.24 19.16 15.55
CA ALA A 145 -2.47 19.08 16.99
C ALA A 145 -1.54 18.06 17.68
N ILE A 146 -1.23 16.93 17.05
CA ILE A 146 -0.28 15.94 17.59
C ILE A 146 1.14 16.50 17.58
N VAL A 147 1.56 17.19 16.51
CA VAL A 147 2.86 17.88 16.45
C VAL A 147 3.01 18.86 17.60
N GLU A 148 1.99 19.68 17.86
CA GLU A 148 1.98 20.64 18.98
C GLU A 148 2.04 19.96 20.37
N GLN A 149 1.43 18.79 20.52
CA GLN A 149 1.44 18.00 21.77
C GLN A 149 2.80 17.35 22.07
N HIS A 150 3.65 17.18 21.06
CA HIS A 150 4.95 16.52 21.17
C HIS A 150 6.10 17.43 20.71
N PRO A 151 6.35 18.57 21.41
CA PRO A 151 7.39 19.53 21.02
C PRO A 151 8.83 18.98 21.18
N ASP A 152 9.01 17.91 21.96
CA ASP A 152 10.31 17.28 22.18
C ASP A 152 10.74 16.35 21.03
N HIS A 153 9.82 15.96 20.13
CA HIS A 153 10.15 15.20 18.93
C HIS A 153 10.73 16.12 17.86
N HIS A 154 11.77 15.65 17.16
CA HIS A 154 12.37 16.40 16.06
C HIS A 154 11.53 16.20 14.78
N TRP A 155 10.49 17.02 14.63
CA TRP A 155 9.63 17.02 13.45
C TRP A 155 10.33 17.62 12.24
N GLY A 156 10.38 16.87 11.14
CA GLY A 156 10.86 17.38 9.87
C GLY A 156 10.84 16.34 8.76
N CYS A 157 10.67 16.82 7.53
CA CYS A 157 10.61 16.03 6.31
C CYS A 157 11.00 16.88 5.08
N TRP A 158 11.28 16.24 3.93
CA TRP A 158 11.61 16.98 2.69
C TRP A 158 10.40 17.52 1.93
N ASN A 159 9.27 16.81 1.96
CA ASN A 159 8.08 17.12 1.15
C ASN A 159 6.81 17.19 2.02
N GLY A 160 5.95 18.17 1.73
CA GLY A 160 4.68 18.39 2.42
C GLY A 160 4.84 19.04 3.80
N ASP A 161 3.72 19.18 4.52
CA ASP A 161 3.72 19.67 5.90
C ASP A 161 4.10 18.57 6.90
N ASN A 162 4.86 18.93 7.95
CA ASN A 162 5.38 18.00 8.96
C ASN A 162 4.27 17.22 9.71
N SER A 163 3.03 17.75 9.74
CA SER A 163 1.88 17.05 10.34
C SER A 163 1.64 15.66 9.73
N ARG A 164 2.07 15.41 8.49
CA ARG A 164 1.94 14.09 7.85
C ARG A 164 2.65 12.96 8.61
N LEU A 165 3.73 13.27 9.32
CA LEU A 165 4.52 12.30 10.09
C LEU A 165 3.76 11.79 11.32
N ALA A 166 2.80 12.58 11.82
CA ALA A 166 2.01 12.25 12.99
C ALA A 166 0.80 11.35 12.67
N VAL A 167 0.48 11.13 11.39
CA VAL A 167 -0.75 10.47 10.95
C VAL A 167 -0.44 9.28 10.05
N ARG A 168 -1.06 8.13 10.32
CA ARG A 168 -0.98 6.95 9.45
C ARG A 168 -1.98 7.04 8.31
N LYS A 169 -1.60 7.83 7.31
CA LYS A 169 -2.33 8.11 6.06
C LYS A 169 -1.35 8.15 4.89
N ALA A 170 -1.81 7.96 3.66
CA ALA A 170 -0.96 8.12 2.48
C ALA A 170 -0.29 9.50 2.47
N GLN A 171 1.04 9.51 2.44
CA GLN A 171 1.84 10.70 2.73
C GLN A 171 1.76 11.73 1.61
N TYR A 172 1.62 11.25 0.37
CA TYR A 172 1.49 12.10 -0.81
C TYR A 172 0.22 12.99 -0.81
N HIS A 173 -0.79 12.72 0.04
CA HIS A 173 -1.96 13.59 0.17
C HIS A 173 -1.61 15.02 0.66
N TRP A 174 -0.49 15.17 1.39
CA TRP A 174 0.04 16.48 1.79
C TRP A 174 0.76 17.22 0.66
N GLY A 175 0.78 16.66 -0.55
CA GLY A 175 1.59 17.13 -1.67
C GLY A 175 2.97 16.48 -1.68
N TRP A 176 3.54 16.37 -2.87
CA TRP A 176 4.87 15.84 -3.10
C TRP A 176 5.54 16.57 -4.26
N ASP A 177 6.82 16.34 -4.52
CA ASP A 177 7.56 16.96 -5.64
C ASP A 177 7.01 16.59 -7.04
N TRP A 178 6.02 15.70 -7.13
CA TRP A 178 5.30 15.36 -8.35
C TRP A 178 3.77 15.47 -8.24
N GLY A 179 3.22 15.76 -7.05
CA GLY A 179 1.78 15.63 -6.76
C GLY A 179 1.18 16.82 -6.02
N PRO A 180 -0.09 17.18 -6.30
CA PRO A 180 -0.77 18.28 -5.61
C PRO A 180 -1.06 17.98 -4.14
N THR A 181 -1.29 19.00 -3.33
CA THR A 181 -1.83 18.83 -1.97
C THR A 181 -3.33 18.67 -2.04
N LEU A 182 -3.82 17.44 -1.86
CA LEU A 182 -5.24 17.08 -1.89
C LEU A 182 -5.59 16.20 -0.69
N MET A 183 -5.88 16.86 0.42
CA MET A 183 -6.20 16.23 1.70
C MET A 183 -7.62 15.64 1.72
N THR A 184 -7.78 14.50 1.07
CA THR A 184 -9.07 13.79 0.98
C THR A 184 -9.39 12.95 2.22
N CYS A 185 -10.62 12.47 2.35
CA CYS A 185 -11.08 11.52 3.36
C CYS A 185 -12.29 10.73 2.85
N GLY A 186 -12.61 9.60 3.49
CA GLY A 186 -13.79 8.81 3.18
C GLY A 186 -13.60 7.29 3.29
N PRO A 187 -14.66 6.51 3.02
CA PRO A 187 -14.58 5.06 2.91
C PRO A 187 -13.92 4.67 1.59
N TRP A 188 -12.58 4.69 1.58
CA TRP A 188 -11.77 4.54 0.38
C TRP A 188 -11.67 3.09 -0.12
N ARG A 189 -12.14 2.13 0.68
CA ARG A 189 -12.22 0.70 0.36
C ARG A 189 -13.59 0.11 0.71
N PRO A 190 -13.92 -1.11 0.23
CA PRO A 190 -15.23 -1.72 0.44
C PRO A 190 -15.67 -1.81 1.91
N ILE A 191 -16.98 -1.73 2.11
CA ILE A 191 -17.65 -2.02 3.38
C ILE A 191 -18.61 -3.17 3.14
N ASN A 192 -18.53 -4.21 3.98
CA ASN A 192 -19.37 -5.39 3.87
C ASN A 192 -19.99 -5.75 5.23
N LEU A 193 -21.20 -6.30 5.21
CA LEU A 193 -21.79 -7.02 6.33
C LEU A 193 -21.58 -8.52 6.13
N GLU A 194 -20.77 -9.13 6.99
CA GLU A 194 -20.50 -10.56 7.00
C GLU A 194 -21.39 -11.28 8.01
N LEU A 195 -22.02 -12.37 7.60
CA LEU A 195 -22.91 -13.20 8.42
C LEU A 195 -22.40 -14.63 8.45
N PHE A 196 -22.13 -15.17 9.63
CA PHE A 196 -21.63 -16.53 9.78
C PHE A 196 -21.85 -17.08 11.19
N SER A 197 -22.00 -18.40 11.30
CA SER A 197 -21.85 -19.11 12.59
C SER A 197 -20.41 -19.56 12.80
N SER A 198 -19.79 -20.06 11.74
CA SER A 198 -18.35 -20.30 11.65
C SER A 198 -17.84 -19.87 10.28
N ARG A 199 -16.65 -19.28 10.20
CA ARG A 199 -15.99 -18.89 8.94
C ARG A 199 -14.51 -19.22 8.97
N ILE A 200 -13.92 -19.31 7.80
CA ILE A 200 -12.48 -19.19 7.65
C ILE A 200 -12.17 -17.70 7.63
N SER A 201 -11.40 -17.22 8.61
CA SER A 201 -10.98 -15.81 8.70
C SER A 201 -9.75 -15.54 7.84
N ASP A 202 -8.84 -16.51 7.75
CA ASP A 202 -7.64 -16.40 6.90
C ASP A 202 -7.21 -17.77 6.31
N VAL A 203 -6.57 -17.72 5.14
CA VAL A 203 -5.92 -18.86 4.47
C VAL A 203 -4.56 -18.41 4.01
N TYR A 204 -3.52 -19.13 4.41
CA TYR A 204 -2.14 -18.79 4.11
C TYR A 204 -1.26 -20.03 4.09
N PHE A 205 0.00 -19.85 3.74
CA PHE A 205 0.96 -20.94 3.69
C PHE A 205 2.37 -20.43 3.92
N THR A 206 3.26 -21.36 4.26
CA THR A 206 4.71 -21.18 4.08
C THR A 206 5.16 -22.18 3.02
N SER A 207 6.09 -21.77 2.15
CA SER A 207 6.60 -22.66 1.10
C SER A 207 8.11 -22.72 1.11
N ASN A 208 8.66 -23.87 0.74
CA ASN A 208 10.09 -24.06 0.58
C ASN A 208 10.34 -24.91 -0.66
N VAL A 209 10.76 -24.27 -1.75
CA VAL A 209 11.23 -24.95 -2.95
C VAL A 209 12.69 -25.38 -2.73
N ASN A 210 12.96 -26.68 -2.84
CA ASN A 210 14.29 -27.20 -2.59
C ASN A 210 15.33 -26.65 -3.59
N LYS A 211 16.62 -26.66 -3.23
CA LYS A 211 17.69 -26.13 -4.10
C LYS A 211 17.78 -26.83 -5.47
N ALA A 212 17.38 -28.10 -5.55
CA ALA A 212 17.36 -28.86 -6.79
C ALA A 212 16.16 -28.52 -7.69
N LEU A 213 15.22 -27.69 -7.22
CA LEU A 213 13.99 -27.30 -7.92
C LEU A 213 13.08 -28.49 -8.25
N LYS A 214 13.19 -29.59 -7.49
CA LYS A 214 12.49 -30.85 -7.75
C LYS A 214 11.32 -31.13 -6.81
N THR A 215 11.34 -30.54 -5.63
CA THR A 215 10.26 -30.68 -4.66
C THR A 215 9.97 -29.33 -4.02
N ALA A 216 8.71 -29.10 -3.70
CA ALA A 216 8.28 -27.99 -2.85
C ALA A 216 7.54 -28.56 -1.65
N GLU A 217 7.94 -28.14 -0.45
CA GLU A 217 7.16 -28.32 0.76
C GLU A 217 6.25 -27.11 0.92
N LEU A 218 4.96 -27.33 1.13
CA LEU A 218 3.97 -26.28 1.37
C LEU A 218 3.18 -26.62 2.64
N ILE A 219 3.26 -25.75 3.64
CA ILE A 219 2.48 -25.89 4.87
C ILE A 219 1.25 -24.99 4.74
N ALA A 220 0.13 -25.57 4.32
CA ALA A 220 -1.15 -24.88 4.20
C ALA A 220 -1.73 -24.65 5.60
N LYS A 221 -2.23 -23.44 5.83
CA LYS A 221 -2.80 -23.01 7.11
C LYS A 221 -4.13 -22.28 6.89
N ALA A 222 -5.03 -22.43 7.83
CA ALA A 222 -6.27 -21.66 7.88
C ALA A 222 -6.65 -21.34 9.32
N ASP A 223 -7.09 -20.10 9.52
CA ASP A 223 -7.62 -19.63 10.79
C ASP A 223 -9.15 -19.60 10.70
N ILE A 224 -9.79 -20.03 11.79
CA ILE A 224 -11.23 -20.29 11.85
C ILE A 224 -11.81 -19.55 13.03
N GLU A 225 -12.89 -18.83 12.76
CA GLU A 225 -13.74 -18.24 13.79
C GLU A 225 -15.04 -19.04 13.87
N GLY A 226 -15.42 -19.48 15.06
CA GLY A 226 -16.63 -20.28 15.30
C GLY A 226 -16.32 -21.65 15.89
N GLU A 227 -17.33 -22.52 15.93
CA GLU A 227 -17.24 -23.84 16.59
C GLU A 227 -16.90 -24.99 15.61
N ASP A 228 -17.10 -24.78 14.31
CA ASP A 228 -16.80 -25.81 13.30
C ASP A 228 -15.28 -25.95 13.10
N SER A 229 -14.81 -27.19 12.93
CA SER A 229 -13.38 -27.50 12.88
C SER A 229 -12.93 -28.38 11.71
N LYS A 230 -13.86 -28.96 10.94
CA LYS A 230 -13.53 -29.82 9.80
C LYS A 230 -13.17 -28.97 8.59
N VAL A 231 -11.89 -28.94 8.23
CA VAL A 231 -11.36 -28.16 7.09
C VAL A 231 -10.82 -29.08 6.03
N ARG A 232 -11.14 -28.81 4.76
CA ARG A 232 -10.48 -29.41 3.61
C ARG A 232 -9.61 -28.37 2.91
N PHE A 233 -8.34 -28.69 2.74
CA PHE A 233 -7.43 -27.97 1.85
C PHE A 233 -7.42 -28.65 0.49
N ASP A 234 -7.56 -27.84 -0.56
CA ASP A 234 -7.43 -28.25 -1.96
C ASP A 234 -6.36 -27.35 -2.60
N ILE A 235 -5.34 -27.97 -3.22
CA ILE A 235 -4.32 -27.30 -4.03
C ILE A 235 -4.62 -27.64 -5.49
N THR A 236 -4.84 -26.62 -6.31
CA THR A 236 -5.13 -26.80 -7.74
C THR A 236 -4.22 -25.96 -8.62
N LEU A 237 -4.00 -26.39 -9.85
CA LEU A 237 -3.29 -25.66 -10.89
C LEU A 237 -4.05 -25.84 -12.21
N ASP A 238 -4.38 -24.75 -12.90
CA ASP A 238 -5.16 -24.77 -14.14
C ASP A 238 -6.48 -25.57 -14.04
N GLY A 239 -7.10 -25.57 -12.84
CA GLY A 239 -8.33 -26.30 -12.53
C GLY A 239 -8.14 -27.78 -12.17
N GLU A 240 -6.94 -28.33 -12.30
CA GLU A 240 -6.61 -29.71 -11.92
C GLU A 240 -6.22 -29.81 -10.44
N VAL A 241 -6.74 -30.82 -9.75
CA VAL A 241 -6.44 -31.05 -8.33
C VAL A 241 -5.06 -31.72 -8.20
N ILE A 242 -4.13 -30.99 -7.59
CA ILE A 242 -2.77 -31.46 -7.31
C ILE A 242 -2.71 -32.22 -5.99
N ALA A 243 -3.38 -31.69 -4.96
CA ALA A 243 -3.46 -32.33 -3.66
C ALA A 243 -4.72 -31.92 -2.91
N THR A 244 -5.25 -32.84 -2.10
CA THR A 244 -6.39 -32.59 -1.21
C THR A 244 -6.12 -33.22 0.14
N LYS A 245 -6.47 -32.52 1.23
CA LYS A 245 -6.49 -33.07 2.57
C LYS A 245 -7.63 -32.51 3.40
N THR A 246 -8.39 -33.39 4.05
CA THR A 246 -9.30 -33.01 5.14
C THR A 246 -8.62 -33.24 6.48
N ILE A 247 -8.68 -32.24 7.35
CA ILE A 247 -8.20 -32.27 8.73
C ILE A 247 -9.23 -31.68 9.68
N THR A 248 -8.99 -31.84 10.98
CA THR A 248 -9.71 -31.13 12.04
C THR A 248 -8.79 -30.06 12.61
N SER A 249 -9.26 -28.83 12.72
CA SER A 249 -8.53 -27.75 13.36
C SER A 249 -8.39 -27.98 14.87
N SER A 250 -7.37 -27.36 15.45
CA SER A 250 -7.15 -27.30 16.90
C SER A 250 -7.13 -25.84 17.32
N GLU A 251 -7.94 -25.47 18.30
CA GLU A 251 -8.00 -24.09 18.83
C GLU A 251 -8.23 -23.03 17.74
N GLY A 252 -9.05 -23.34 16.73
CA GLY A 252 -9.33 -22.43 15.62
C GLY A 252 -8.28 -22.45 14.50
N HIS A 253 -7.20 -23.22 14.63
CA HIS A 253 -6.11 -23.27 13.65
C HIS A 253 -6.04 -24.64 12.95
N ALA A 254 -6.05 -24.63 11.62
CA ALA A 254 -5.89 -25.79 10.76
C ALA A 254 -4.54 -25.71 10.05
N SER A 255 -3.75 -26.79 10.06
CA SER A 255 -2.44 -26.83 9.39
C SER A 255 -2.16 -28.21 8.78
N HIS A 256 -1.68 -28.23 7.54
CA HIS A 256 -1.23 -29.47 6.88
C HIS A 256 -0.05 -29.23 5.94
N ALA A 257 0.97 -30.09 6.03
CA ALA A 257 2.11 -30.08 5.13
C ALA A 257 1.83 -30.95 3.90
N PHE A 258 2.01 -30.36 2.72
CA PHE A 258 1.97 -31.01 1.43
C PHE A 258 3.38 -31.06 0.83
N THR A 259 3.67 -32.14 0.11
CA THR A 259 4.85 -32.24 -0.76
C THR A 259 4.38 -32.24 -2.20
N ILE A 260 4.85 -31.28 -2.98
CA ILE A 260 4.60 -31.18 -4.42
C ILE A 260 5.87 -31.63 -5.15
N GLU A 261 5.77 -32.76 -5.82
CA GLU A 261 6.83 -33.32 -6.67
C GLU A 261 6.82 -32.64 -8.05
N ASP A 262 8.00 -32.35 -8.59
CA ASP A 262 8.22 -31.62 -9.85
C ASP A 262 7.29 -30.39 -9.99
N PRO A 263 7.37 -29.42 -9.05
CA PRO A 263 6.45 -28.28 -9.02
C PRO A 263 6.58 -27.42 -10.28
N ALA A 264 5.45 -26.87 -10.75
CA ALA A 264 5.45 -25.83 -11.77
C ALA A 264 5.91 -24.52 -11.12
N LEU A 265 7.14 -24.10 -11.42
CA LEU A 265 7.74 -22.94 -10.77
C LEU A 265 7.32 -21.63 -11.43
N TRP A 266 7.02 -20.63 -10.60
CA TRP A 266 6.79 -19.24 -10.99
C TRP A 266 8.12 -18.54 -11.26
N PHE A 267 8.22 -17.85 -12.39
CA PHE A 267 9.37 -17.05 -12.78
C PHE A 267 8.96 -15.63 -13.15
N PRO A 268 9.85 -14.64 -12.97
CA PRO A 268 9.64 -13.32 -13.55
C PRO A 268 9.59 -13.39 -15.08
N ILE A 269 9.01 -12.35 -15.67
CA ILE A 269 8.82 -12.24 -17.11
C ILE A 269 10.14 -12.48 -17.86
N ARG A 270 10.07 -13.20 -18.98
CA ARG A 270 11.22 -13.60 -19.84
C ARG A 270 12.19 -14.62 -19.24
N TYR A 271 12.06 -14.98 -17.96
CA TYR A 271 12.85 -16.04 -17.32
C TYR A 271 12.10 -17.38 -17.23
N GLY A 272 10.79 -17.38 -17.47
CA GLY A 272 9.96 -18.58 -17.49
C GLY A 272 8.48 -18.24 -17.58
N LYS A 273 7.65 -19.23 -17.27
CA LYS A 273 6.19 -19.05 -17.13
C LYS A 273 5.85 -18.60 -15.71
N GLN A 274 4.61 -18.15 -15.54
CA GLN A 274 4.03 -17.65 -14.28
C GLN A 274 2.89 -18.60 -13.82
N PRO A 275 3.12 -19.91 -13.58
CA PRO A 275 2.08 -20.77 -13.03
C PRO A 275 1.63 -20.26 -11.66
N LEU A 276 0.32 -20.11 -11.49
CA LEU A 276 -0.32 -19.71 -10.24
C LEU A 276 -1.24 -20.84 -9.78
N TYR A 277 -0.94 -21.41 -8.63
CA TYR A 277 -1.76 -22.39 -7.94
C TYR A 277 -2.86 -21.67 -7.16
N ASP A 278 -3.96 -22.37 -6.90
CA ASP A 278 -4.97 -21.97 -5.93
C ASP A 278 -4.88 -22.86 -4.69
N LEU A 279 -4.68 -22.26 -3.51
CA LEU A 279 -4.88 -22.90 -2.21
C LEU A 279 -6.27 -22.53 -1.70
N THR A 280 -7.19 -23.50 -1.70
CA THR A 280 -8.54 -23.31 -1.16
C THR A 280 -8.68 -24.05 0.16
N ALA A 281 -9.10 -23.35 1.21
CA ALA A 281 -9.56 -23.96 2.44
C ALA A 281 -11.09 -23.91 2.48
N THR A 282 -11.72 -25.05 2.74
CA THR A 282 -13.18 -25.18 2.84
C THR A 282 -13.55 -25.72 4.22
N LEU A 283 -14.36 -24.98 4.97
CA LEU A 283 -14.88 -25.35 6.28
C LEU A 283 -16.24 -26.04 6.15
N PHE A 284 -16.42 -27.14 6.88
CA PHE A 284 -17.62 -27.95 6.85
C PHE A 284 -18.32 -27.99 8.20
N HIS A 285 -19.63 -27.74 8.18
CA HIS A 285 -20.53 -28.17 9.24
C HIS A 285 -21.07 -29.57 8.88
N LYS A 286 -20.65 -30.58 9.64
CA LYS A 286 -20.90 -32.00 9.31
C LYS A 286 -20.34 -32.33 7.91
N ASP A 287 -21.22 -32.43 6.90
CA ASP A 287 -20.88 -32.72 5.50
C ASP A 287 -21.31 -31.60 4.54
N THR A 288 -21.77 -30.46 5.06
CA THR A 288 -22.13 -29.29 4.26
C THR A 288 -21.03 -28.24 4.35
N SER A 289 -20.55 -27.76 3.21
CA SER A 289 -19.62 -26.61 3.15
C SER A 289 -20.34 -25.34 3.58
N ILE A 290 -19.76 -24.63 4.55
CA ILE A 290 -20.32 -23.39 5.14
C ILE A 290 -19.46 -22.17 4.88
N SER A 291 -18.16 -22.32 4.65
CA SER A 291 -17.24 -21.23 4.31
C SER A 291 -16.13 -21.78 3.42
N ALA A 292 -15.66 -20.97 2.48
CA ALA A 292 -14.47 -21.26 1.69
C ALA A 292 -13.70 -19.96 1.45
N ARG A 293 -12.37 -20.04 1.47
CA ARG A 293 -11.48 -18.96 1.05
C ARG A 293 -10.37 -19.55 0.20
N THR A 294 -9.97 -18.80 -0.81
CA THR A 294 -8.93 -19.19 -1.77
C THR A 294 -7.86 -18.11 -1.84
N LYS A 295 -6.60 -18.53 -1.89
CA LYS A 295 -5.46 -17.67 -2.17
C LYS A 295 -4.70 -18.22 -3.37
N LYS A 296 -4.42 -17.35 -4.35
CA LYS A 296 -3.50 -17.63 -5.45
C LYS A 296 -2.07 -17.55 -4.96
N PHE A 297 -1.18 -18.40 -5.48
CA PHE A 297 0.24 -18.35 -5.16
C PHE A 297 1.13 -18.95 -6.25
N GLY A 298 2.39 -18.55 -6.27
CA GLY A 298 3.42 -19.11 -7.15
C GLY A 298 4.54 -19.76 -6.35
N LEU A 299 4.90 -20.99 -6.70
CA LEU A 299 6.06 -21.67 -6.10
C LEU A 299 7.35 -21.15 -6.72
N ARG A 300 8.21 -20.53 -5.91
CA ARG A 300 9.55 -20.10 -6.35
C ARG A 300 10.53 -20.17 -5.19
N ARG A 301 11.81 -20.20 -5.52
CA ARG A 301 12.89 -19.83 -4.61
C ARG A 301 13.28 -18.39 -4.87
N VAL A 302 13.32 -17.55 -3.84
CA VAL A 302 13.84 -16.19 -3.88
C VAL A 302 14.99 -16.04 -2.89
N GLU A 303 16.02 -15.31 -3.27
CA GLU A 303 17.19 -15.02 -2.44
C GLU A 303 17.75 -13.66 -2.85
N LEU A 304 17.91 -12.73 -1.90
CA LEU A 304 18.77 -11.56 -2.11
C LEU A 304 20.22 -11.99 -1.87
N VAL A 305 21.08 -11.79 -2.87
CA VAL A 305 22.48 -12.16 -2.83
C VAL A 305 23.32 -10.95 -2.47
N GLN A 306 24.10 -11.08 -1.39
CA GLN A 306 24.99 -10.04 -0.86
C GLN A 306 26.42 -10.56 -0.63
N ASP A 307 26.96 -11.31 -1.59
CA ASP A 307 28.30 -11.87 -1.53
C ASP A 307 29.39 -10.79 -1.78
N PRO A 308 30.59 -10.92 -1.19
CA PRO A 308 31.73 -10.05 -1.50
C PRO A 308 32.06 -10.01 -2.99
N VAL A 309 32.32 -8.83 -3.53
CA VAL A 309 32.63 -8.66 -4.96
C VAL A 309 34.12 -8.90 -5.21
N ILE A 310 34.46 -9.77 -6.16
CA ILE A 310 35.86 -10.07 -6.48
C ILE A 310 36.53 -8.84 -7.08
N GLY A 311 37.62 -8.38 -6.44
CA GLY A 311 38.44 -7.26 -6.93
C GLY A 311 37.83 -5.88 -6.72
N GLN A 312 36.72 -5.77 -5.97
CA GLN A 312 36.06 -4.51 -5.63
C GLN A 312 35.65 -4.50 -4.14
N PRO A 313 35.56 -3.34 -3.48
CA PRO A 313 35.04 -3.26 -2.12
C PRO A 313 33.53 -3.61 -2.04
N GLY A 314 33.08 -3.96 -0.84
CA GLY A 314 31.67 -4.16 -0.52
C GLY A 314 31.08 -5.49 -1.02
N THR A 315 29.76 -5.53 -1.15
CA THR A 315 28.98 -6.74 -1.44
C THR A 315 28.09 -6.53 -2.66
N SER A 316 27.71 -7.63 -3.31
CA SER A 316 26.69 -7.61 -4.36
C SER A 316 25.32 -7.25 -3.78
N PHE A 317 24.38 -6.91 -4.66
CA PHE A 317 22.97 -6.73 -4.31
C PHE A 317 22.13 -7.07 -5.54
N PHE A 318 21.67 -8.32 -5.62
CA PHE A 318 20.79 -8.77 -6.71
C PHE A 318 19.93 -9.94 -6.26
N PHE A 319 18.80 -10.15 -6.94
CA PHE A 319 17.90 -11.27 -6.65
C PHE A 319 18.26 -12.50 -7.47
N ARG A 320 18.24 -13.67 -6.83
CA ARG A 320 18.33 -14.97 -7.46
C ARG A 320 16.98 -15.67 -7.36
N ILE A 321 16.28 -15.80 -8.49
CA ILE A 321 14.98 -16.50 -8.56
C ILE A 321 15.18 -17.86 -9.20
N ASN A 322 14.76 -18.93 -8.51
CA ASN A 322 14.92 -20.32 -8.98
C ASN A 322 16.36 -20.62 -9.46
N ASN A 323 17.35 -20.20 -8.66
CA ASN A 323 18.79 -20.32 -8.95
C ASN A 323 19.32 -19.46 -10.12
N ILE A 324 18.51 -18.56 -10.70
CA ILE A 324 18.91 -17.66 -11.79
C ILE A 324 19.11 -16.24 -11.26
N PRO A 325 20.29 -15.61 -11.45
CA PRO A 325 20.49 -14.20 -11.13
C PRO A 325 19.65 -13.31 -12.05
N ILE A 326 18.90 -12.38 -11.47
CA ILE A 326 17.99 -11.47 -12.18
C ILE A 326 18.56 -10.05 -12.14
N PHE A 327 18.69 -9.44 -13.32
CA PHE A 327 18.92 -8.01 -13.42
C PHE A 327 17.57 -7.30 -13.30
N CYS A 328 17.40 -6.50 -12.25
CA CYS A 328 16.14 -5.81 -11.97
C CYS A 328 16.16 -4.42 -12.63
N GLY A 329 15.83 -4.36 -13.92
CA GLY A 329 15.51 -3.10 -14.59
C GLY A 329 14.03 -2.78 -14.42
N GLY A 330 13.70 -1.59 -13.93
CA GLY A 330 12.36 -1.30 -13.43
C GLY A 330 12.03 0.18 -13.27
N SER A 331 11.01 0.47 -12.48
CA SER A 331 10.59 1.82 -12.11
C SER A 331 9.94 1.82 -10.72
N ASP A 332 10.00 2.96 -10.03
CA ASP A 332 9.18 3.22 -8.86
C ASP A 332 7.74 3.49 -9.28
N TRP A 333 6.81 2.91 -8.52
CA TRP A 333 5.38 3.07 -8.65
C TRP A 333 4.86 3.91 -7.51
N ILE A 334 4.23 5.01 -7.89
CA ILE A 334 3.48 5.90 -7.02
C ILE A 334 1.97 5.67 -7.23
N PRO A 335 1.11 6.11 -6.30
CA PRO A 335 -0.32 5.89 -6.42
C PRO A 335 -0.88 6.39 -7.76
N ALA A 336 -1.75 5.58 -8.36
CA ALA A 336 -2.25 5.78 -9.72
C ALA A 336 -3.09 7.06 -9.92
N ASP A 337 -3.56 7.65 -8.83
CA ASP A 337 -4.39 8.85 -8.78
C ASP A 337 -4.32 9.48 -7.37
N ASN A 338 -4.68 10.76 -7.23
CA ASN A 338 -4.97 11.33 -5.90
C ASN A 338 -6.27 10.78 -5.31
N PHE A 339 -7.16 10.26 -6.17
CA PHE A 339 -8.45 9.73 -5.79
C PHE A 339 -8.56 8.24 -6.14
N ILE A 340 -7.75 7.42 -5.47
CA ILE A 340 -7.62 5.96 -5.71
C ILE A 340 -8.92 5.19 -5.97
N PRO A 341 -10.05 5.44 -5.27
CA PRO A 341 -11.29 4.70 -5.50
C PRO A 341 -11.81 4.70 -6.95
N ARG A 342 -11.38 5.63 -7.81
CA ARG A 342 -11.80 5.66 -9.23
C ARG A 342 -10.90 4.83 -10.17
N ILE A 343 -9.81 4.25 -9.68
CA ILE A 343 -8.91 3.43 -10.50
C ILE A 343 -9.47 2.02 -10.59
N SER A 344 -9.75 1.56 -11.81
CA SER A 344 -10.32 0.23 -12.05
C SER A 344 -9.25 -0.86 -12.04
N LYS A 345 -9.68 -2.11 -11.82
CA LYS A 345 -8.79 -3.28 -11.87
C LYS A 345 -8.13 -3.43 -13.24
N GLU A 346 -8.88 -3.15 -14.31
CA GLU A 346 -8.39 -3.19 -15.69
C GLU A 346 -7.31 -2.14 -15.90
N LYS A 347 -7.45 -0.95 -15.28
CA LYS A 347 -6.45 0.11 -15.37
C LYS A 347 -5.12 -0.30 -14.74
N TYR A 348 -5.17 -0.92 -13.55
CA TYR A 348 -3.98 -1.50 -12.92
C TYR A 348 -3.34 -2.56 -13.82
N TYR A 349 -4.15 -3.49 -14.34
CA TYR A 349 -3.64 -4.53 -15.24
C TYR A 349 -2.96 -3.95 -16.48
N ASP A 350 -3.61 -3.00 -17.16
CA ASP A 350 -3.08 -2.37 -18.38
C ASP A 350 -1.74 -1.65 -18.13
N TRP A 351 -1.58 -1.02 -16.97
CA TRP A 351 -0.34 -0.34 -16.60
C TRP A 351 0.78 -1.29 -16.22
N VAL A 352 0.50 -2.35 -15.45
CA VAL A 352 1.51 -3.40 -15.18
C VAL A 352 1.87 -4.14 -16.48
N LYS A 353 0.89 -4.32 -17.38
CA LYS A 353 1.14 -4.86 -18.71
C LYS A 353 2.06 -3.95 -19.54
N LEU A 354 1.89 -2.63 -19.45
CA LEU A 354 2.78 -1.67 -20.11
C LEU A 354 4.23 -1.79 -19.59
N VAL A 355 4.41 -1.99 -18.28
CA VAL A 355 5.71 -2.26 -17.65
C VAL A 355 6.33 -3.55 -18.24
N ALA A 356 5.56 -4.64 -18.27
CA ALA A 356 5.96 -5.93 -18.83
C ALA A 356 6.37 -5.85 -20.32
N ASP A 357 5.52 -5.23 -21.13
CA ASP A 357 5.75 -5.01 -22.57
C ASP A 357 6.96 -4.09 -22.79
N GLY A 358 7.19 -3.15 -21.87
CA GLY A 358 8.34 -2.24 -21.82
C GLY A 358 9.68 -2.89 -21.48
N ASN A 359 9.73 -4.21 -21.25
CA ASN A 359 10.90 -4.97 -20.82
C ASN A 359 11.42 -4.60 -19.42
N GLN A 360 10.54 -4.12 -18.55
CA GLN A 360 10.84 -3.99 -17.12
C GLN A 360 10.57 -5.32 -16.40
N PHE A 361 11.29 -5.56 -15.31
CA PHE A 361 11.27 -6.79 -14.53
C PHE A 361 10.84 -6.58 -13.08
N MET A 362 10.92 -5.36 -12.59
CA MET A 362 10.61 -5.01 -11.20
C MET A 362 9.88 -3.68 -11.13
N ILE A 363 8.92 -3.59 -10.22
CA ILE A 363 8.32 -2.34 -9.76
C ILE A 363 8.63 -2.18 -8.27
N ARG A 364 9.00 -0.99 -7.84
CA ARG A 364 9.05 -0.64 -6.42
C ARG A 364 7.80 0.14 -6.03
N VAL A 365 6.96 -0.41 -5.16
CA VAL A 365 5.82 0.30 -4.56
C VAL A 365 6.38 1.23 -3.49
N TRP A 366 6.40 2.53 -3.80
CA TRP A 366 7.10 3.55 -3.04
C TRP A 366 6.40 3.94 -1.72
N GLY A 367 7.19 4.13 -0.65
CA GLY A 367 6.72 4.23 0.73
C GLY A 367 5.90 5.47 1.13
N GLY A 368 5.80 6.55 0.34
CA GLY A 368 4.85 7.64 0.66
C GLY A 368 3.47 7.48 0.02
N GLY A 369 3.23 6.37 -0.69
CA GLY A 369 1.99 6.04 -1.36
C GLY A 369 1.02 5.25 -0.48
N ILE A 370 0.55 4.11 -1.03
CA ILE A 370 -0.36 3.17 -0.37
C ILE A 370 0.16 1.74 -0.52
N PHE A 371 -0.27 0.84 0.38
CA PHE A 371 -0.33 -0.57 0.01
C PHE A 371 -1.39 -0.70 -1.08
N GLU A 372 -0.97 -1.04 -2.29
CA GLU A 372 -1.80 -0.94 -3.49
C GLU A 372 -3.03 -1.86 -3.44
N GLU A 373 -3.96 -1.66 -4.37
CA GLU A 373 -5.10 -2.55 -4.52
C GLU A 373 -4.65 -3.97 -4.92
N GLN A 374 -5.39 -5.00 -4.50
CA GLN A 374 -5.06 -6.41 -4.83
C GLN A 374 -4.88 -6.62 -6.34
N ALA A 375 -5.64 -5.89 -7.17
CA ALA A 375 -5.55 -5.94 -8.62
C ALA A 375 -4.15 -5.57 -9.18
N PHE A 376 -3.40 -4.71 -8.49
CA PHE A 376 -2.03 -4.38 -8.87
C PHE A 376 -1.11 -5.60 -8.68
N TYR A 377 -1.14 -6.22 -7.50
CA TYR A 377 -0.29 -7.36 -7.17
C TYR A 377 -0.69 -8.61 -7.96
N ASP A 378 -2.00 -8.84 -8.16
CA ASP A 378 -2.52 -9.89 -9.03
C ASP A 378 -1.97 -9.74 -10.46
N ALA A 379 -1.98 -8.52 -11.01
CA ALA A 379 -1.38 -8.25 -12.32
C ALA A 379 0.13 -8.50 -12.34
N CYS A 380 0.85 -8.15 -11.27
CA CYS A 380 2.29 -8.42 -11.17
C CYS A 380 2.59 -9.93 -11.11
N ASP A 381 1.78 -10.69 -10.37
CA ASP A 381 1.87 -12.15 -10.29
C ASP A 381 1.62 -12.81 -11.64
N GLU A 382 0.57 -12.39 -12.35
CA GLU A 382 0.18 -12.92 -13.66
C GLU A 382 1.20 -12.59 -14.75
N LEU A 383 1.74 -11.37 -14.73
CA LEU A 383 2.66 -10.87 -15.77
C LEU A 383 4.13 -11.15 -15.45
N GLY A 384 4.45 -11.63 -14.25
CA GLY A 384 5.83 -11.95 -13.86
C GLY A 384 6.66 -10.72 -13.50
N ILE A 385 6.05 -9.67 -12.96
CA ILE A 385 6.75 -8.47 -12.51
C ILE A 385 7.09 -8.62 -11.03
N LEU A 386 8.37 -8.49 -10.69
CA LEU A 386 8.82 -8.51 -9.30
C LEU A 386 8.36 -7.23 -8.60
N VAL A 387 8.03 -7.33 -7.32
CA VAL A 387 7.63 -6.21 -6.49
C VAL A 387 8.61 -6.03 -5.35
N TRP A 388 9.14 -4.82 -5.25
CA TRP A 388 9.75 -4.29 -4.05
C TRP A 388 8.68 -3.53 -3.28
N GLN A 389 8.32 -3.98 -2.08
CA GLN A 389 7.25 -3.38 -1.30
C GLN A 389 7.82 -2.56 -0.13
N ASP A 390 7.73 -1.24 -0.19
CA ASP A 390 7.98 -0.42 0.99
C ASP A 390 6.83 -0.56 2.00
N PHE A 391 7.09 -0.37 3.29
CA PHE A 391 6.07 0.06 4.24
C PHE A 391 5.82 1.56 4.04
N MET A 392 4.63 2.05 4.44
CA MET A 392 4.16 3.38 4.07
C MET A 392 4.79 4.52 4.90
N PHE A 393 6.11 4.67 4.82
CA PHE A 393 6.93 5.72 5.42
C PHE A 393 7.82 6.37 4.36
N GLY A 394 7.98 7.69 4.41
CA GLY A 394 8.84 8.37 3.44
C GLY A 394 9.36 9.76 3.85
N CYS A 395 10.65 10.00 3.56
CA CYS A 395 11.42 11.23 3.64
C CYS A 395 11.22 12.05 4.92
N GLY A 396 11.23 11.43 6.10
CA GLY A 396 11.09 12.18 7.36
C GLY A 396 11.41 11.39 8.62
N ASN A 397 11.35 12.09 9.76
CA ASN A 397 11.58 11.52 11.08
C ASN A 397 10.26 11.20 11.79
N TYR A 398 9.78 9.96 11.67
CA TYR A 398 8.53 9.53 12.29
C TYR A 398 8.63 9.40 13.82
N PRO A 399 7.54 9.69 14.56
CA PRO A 399 7.53 9.56 16.00
C PRO A 399 7.49 8.09 16.43
N ALA A 400 7.79 7.84 17.71
CA ALA A 400 7.75 6.49 18.30
C ALA A 400 7.05 6.46 19.67
N PHE A 401 6.03 7.29 19.87
CA PHE A 401 5.22 7.21 21.09
C PHE A 401 4.38 5.91 21.09
N PRO A 402 4.04 5.36 22.27
CA PRO A 402 3.48 4.00 22.38
C PRO A 402 2.26 3.71 21.49
N ASP A 403 1.30 4.64 21.42
CA ASP A 403 0.08 4.45 20.63
C ASP A 403 0.37 4.44 19.11
N PHE A 404 1.32 5.27 18.64
CA PHE A 404 1.76 5.24 17.25
C PHE A 404 2.44 3.91 16.91
N LEU A 405 3.33 3.44 17.77
CA LEU A 405 4.01 2.15 17.58
C LEU A 405 3.02 0.97 17.55
N ALA A 406 1.98 1.01 18.39
CA ALA A 406 0.93 0.00 18.40
C ALA A 406 0.12 0.03 17.09
N SER A 407 -0.25 1.22 16.59
CA SER A 407 -0.94 1.39 15.31
C SER A 407 -0.07 0.89 14.14
N VAL A 408 1.21 1.27 14.10
CA VAL A 408 2.16 0.81 13.07
C VAL A 408 2.36 -0.70 13.09
N LYS A 409 2.43 -1.32 14.28
CA LYS A 409 2.53 -2.78 14.39
C LYS A 409 1.29 -3.46 13.81
N LYS A 410 0.09 -3.02 14.17
CA LYS A 410 -1.18 -3.57 13.65
C LYS A 410 -1.26 -3.38 12.12
N GLU A 411 -0.91 -2.19 11.62
CA GLU A 411 -0.82 -1.89 10.20
C GLU A 411 0.11 -2.86 9.46
N ALA A 412 1.32 -3.07 9.98
CA ALA A 412 2.29 -3.95 9.35
C ALA A 412 1.81 -5.41 9.31
N GLU A 413 1.29 -5.92 10.42
CA GLU A 413 0.78 -7.28 10.50
C GLU A 413 -0.38 -7.53 9.52
N GLU A 414 -1.34 -6.61 9.45
CA GLU A 414 -2.51 -6.77 8.58
C GLU A 414 -2.15 -6.68 7.09
N ASN A 415 -1.30 -5.74 6.69
CA ASN A 415 -0.91 -5.61 5.29
C ASN A 415 0.03 -6.72 4.83
N VAL A 416 0.95 -7.19 5.69
CA VAL A 416 1.78 -8.36 5.36
C VAL A 416 0.91 -9.62 5.26
N LYS A 417 -0.06 -9.85 6.16
CA LYS A 417 -1.01 -10.98 6.03
C LYS A 417 -1.81 -10.92 4.73
N LEU A 418 -2.24 -9.72 4.33
CA LEU A 418 -3.00 -9.51 3.09
C LEU A 418 -2.16 -9.88 1.86
N LEU A 419 -0.88 -9.48 1.85
CA LEU A 419 -0.02 -9.53 0.67
C LEU A 419 0.90 -10.76 0.59
N ARG A 420 1.20 -11.46 1.69
CA ARG A 420 2.20 -12.56 1.78
C ARG A 420 2.07 -13.71 0.78
N HIS A 421 0.90 -13.89 0.19
CA HIS A 421 0.66 -14.92 -0.83
C HIS A 421 1.21 -14.57 -2.23
N HIS A 422 1.45 -13.29 -2.52
CA HIS A 422 1.83 -12.82 -3.85
C HIS A 422 3.26 -13.25 -4.20
N PRO A 423 3.47 -14.06 -5.25
CA PRO A 423 4.82 -14.42 -5.67
C PRO A 423 5.63 -13.28 -6.29
N SER A 424 4.98 -12.18 -6.69
CA SER A 424 5.68 -11.01 -7.19
C SER A 424 6.54 -10.33 -6.11
N ILE A 425 6.09 -10.30 -4.85
CA ILE A 425 6.80 -9.60 -3.76
C ILE A 425 8.07 -10.38 -3.40
N VAL A 426 9.25 -9.77 -3.57
CA VAL A 426 10.55 -10.41 -3.32
C VAL A 426 11.40 -9.71 -2.27
N ILE A 427 10.97 -8.52 -1.84
CA ILE A 427 11.60 -7.70 -0.81
C ILE A 427 10.56 -6.83 -0.14
N TRP A 428 10.67 -6.69 1.18
CA TRP A 428 9.99 -5.67 1.97
C TRP A 428 11.00 -4.65 2.46
N ALA A 429 10.69 -3.36 2.38
CA ALA A 429 11.58 -2.29 2.85
C ALA A 429 10.88 -1.38 3.87
N GLY A 430 11.60 -0.95 4.91
CA GLY A 430 10.99 -0.24 6.04
C GLY A 430 10.46 1.17 5.74
N ASN A 431 11.09 1.89 4.79
CA ASN A 431 10.75 3.26 4.43
C ASN A 431 11.42 3.68 3.11
N ASN A 432 10.98 4.83 2.58
CA ASN A 432 11.70 5.61 1.59
C ASN A 432 12.53 6.73 2.23
N GLU A 433 13.84 6.73 2.05
CA GLU A 433 14.77 7.83 2.35
C GLU A 433 14.80 8.36 3.78
N ASP A 434 14.17 7.71 4.77
CA ASP A 434 14.18 8.23 6.15
C ASP A 434 15.59 8.18 6.76
N TYR A 435 16.42 7.21 6.35
CA TYR A 435 17.85 7.19 6.70
C TYR A 435 18.64 8.30 6.00
N GLN A 436 18.27 8.66 4.78
CA GLN A 436 18.95 9.75 4.05
C GLN A 436 18.57 11.11 4.64
N TYR A 437 17.32 11.26 5.09
CA TYR A 437 16.86 12.38 5.90
C TYR A 437 17.58 12.44 7.26
N GLN A 438 17.69 11.30 7.95
CA GLN A 438 18.46 11.17 9.19
C GLN A 438 19.90 11.66 9.02
N GLU A 439 20.57 11.27 7.92
CA GLU A 439 21.91 11.71 7.58
C GLU A 439 21.99 13.21 7.27
N SER A 440 21.02 13.76 6.50
CA SER A 440 21.03 15.19 6.13
C SER A 440 20.85 16.11 7.34
N GLU A 441 20.01 15.70 8.30
CA GLU A 441 19.73 16.45 9.52
C GLU A 441 20.71 16.14 10.66
N GLY A 442 21.63 15.18 10.47
CA GLY A 442 22.60 14.78 11.49
C GLY A 442 21.94 14.20 12.75
N LEU A 443 20.82 13.47 12.59
CA LEU A 443 20.16 12.83 13.73
C LEU A 443 20.98 11.63 14.23
N THR A 444 20.75 11.22 15.47
CA THR A 444 21.57 10.21 16.14
C THR A 444 21.32 8.82 15.55
N TYR A 445 22.31 8.29 14.85
CA TYR A 445 22.33 6.92 14.36
C TYR A 445 23.68 6.27 14.66
N ASP A 446 23.65 5.21 15.47
CA ASP A 446 24.80 4.36 15.74
C ASP A 446 24.47 2.92 15.30
N PHE A 447 25.04 2.51 14.18
CA PHE A 447 24.84 1.18 13.62
C PHE A 447 25.23 0.07 14.60
N ASP A 448 26.28 0.25 15.40
CA ASP A 448 26.79 -0.78 16.32
C ASP A 448 25.90 -0.94 17.54
N ASN A 449 25.11 0.08 17.88
CA ASN A 449 24.11 -0.01 18.94
C ASN A 449 22.93 -0.90 18.51
N LYS A 450 22.83 -2.09 19.14
CA LYS A 450 21.74 -3.07 18.93
C LYS A 450 20.71 -3.13 20.07
N ASP A 451 20.77 -2.22 21.04
CA ASP A 451 19.76 -2.10 22.10
C ASP A 451 18.57 -1.27 21.60
N SER A 452 17.52 -1.95 21.14
CA SER A 452 16.35 -1.30 20.53
C SER A 452 15.68 -0.28 21.44
N GLU A 453 15.62 -0.54 22.74
CA GLU A 453 14.99 0.35 23.72
C GLU A 453 15.75 1.66 23.90
N SER A 454 17.06 1.66 23.60
CA SER A 454 17.86 2.89 23.62
C SER A 454 17.54 3.80 22.43
N TRP A 455 17.10 3.25 21.29
CA TRP A 455 16.82 4.03 20.08
C TRP A 455 15.63 4.97 20.27
N LEU A 456 14.63 4.57 21.07
CA LEU A 456 13.46 5.38 21.45
C LEU A 456 13.84 6.68 22.18
N LYS A 457 15.05 6.77 22.73
CA LYS A 457 15.55 7.93 23.48
C LYS A 457 16.40 8.87 22.62
N THR A 458 16.59 8.55 21.35
CA THR A 458 17.34 9.37 20.41
C THR A 458 16.43 10.40 19.74
N ASN A 459 17.03 11.34 19.00
CA ASN A 459 16.30 12.24 18.10
C ASN A 459 15.93 11.59 16.75
N PHE A 460 16.20 10.29 16.56
CA PHE A 460 15.72 9.50 15.42
C PHE A 460 15.04 8.20 15.92
N PRO A 461 13.95 8.31 16.68
CA PRO A 461 13.31 7.16 17.29
C PRO A 461 12.59 6.26 16.26
N ALA A 462 12.36 6.78 15.04
CA ALA A 462 11.82 6.06 13.89
C ALA A 462 12.60 4.77 13.57
N ARG A 463 13.89 4.70 13.91
CA ARG A 463 14.70 3.47 13.83
C ARG A 463 14.04 2.26 14.51
N TYR A 464 13.32 2.48 15.61
CA TYR A 464 12.59 1.39 16.29
C TYR A 464 11.50 0.79 15.41
N ILE A 465 10.83 1.60 14.58
CA ILE A 465 9.86 1.10 13.61
C ILE A 465 10.59 0.19 12.61
N TYR A 466 11.64 0.71 11.98
CA TYR A 466 12.29 0.05 10.84
C TYR A 466 13.13 -1.16 11.20
N GLU A 467 13.85 -1.14 12.32
CA GLU A 467 14.78 -2.21 12.72
C GLU A 467 14.23 -3.14 13.80
N LYS A 468 13.04 -2.86 14.35
CA LYS A 468 12.40 -3.71 15.37
C LYS A 468 10.98 -4.13 14.98
N ILE A 469 10.03 -3.20 14.88
CA ILE A 469 8.61 -3.56 14.67
C ILE A 469 8.41 -4.25 13.32
N LEU A 470 8.89 -3.63 12.25
CA LEU A 470 8.70 -4.15 10.89
C LEU A 470 9.54 -5.41 10.62
N VAL A 471 10.75 -5.48 11.17
CA VAL A 471 11.59 -6.69 11.15
C VAL A 471 10.87 -7.86 11.79
N ASP A 472 10.35 -7.68 13.01
CA ASP A 472 9.66 -8.74 13.75
C ASP A 472 8.41 -9.22 12.98
N ALA A 473 7.62 -8.29 12.43
CA ALA A 473 6.43 -8.62 11.64
C ALA A 473 6.78 -9.44 10.38
N CYS A 474 7.81 -9.03 9.62
CA CYS A 474 8.26 -9.78 8.45
C CYS A 474 8.84 -11.14 8.82
N ALA A 475 9.65 -11.23 9.89
CA ALA A 475 10.22 -12.50 10.35
C ALA A 475 9.15 -13.50 10.79
N GLU A 476 8.03 -13.03 11.35
CA GLU A 476 6.91 -13.87 11.75
C GLU A 476 6.04 -14.31 10.56
N LEU A 477 5.71 -13.36 9.67
CA LEU A 477 4.66 -13.55 8.67
C LEU A 477 5.17 -13.95 7.27
N VAL A 478 6.39 -13.56 6.92
CA VAL A 478 7.05 -13.80 5.62
C VAL A 478 8.56 -14.12 5.80
N PRO A 479 8.92 -15.15 6.59
CA PRO A 479 10.31 -15.47 6.93
C PRO A 479 11.20 -15.85 5.74
N ASP A 480 10.60 -16.15 4.59
CA ASP A 480 11.27 -16.54 3.35
C ASP A 480 11.51 -15.36 2.38
N THR A 481 11.03 -14.17 2.72
CA THR A 481 11.21 -12.94 1.94
C THR A 481 12.20 -12.01 2.65
N TYR A 482 13.13 -11.42 1.92
CA TYR A 482 14.12 -10.51 2.51
C TYR A 482 13.47 -9.22 3.01
N TYR A 483 13.92 -8.74 4.17
CA TYR A 483 13.54 -7.44 4.73
C TYR A 483 14.72 -6.48 4.73
N HIS A 484 14.50 -5.27 4.24
CA HIS A 484 15.46 -4.19 4.10
C HIS A 484 15.06 -3.02 5.01
N TYR A 485 16.01 -2.37 5.68
CA TYR A 485 15.66 -1.38 6.72
C TYR A 485 15.09 -0.08 6.16
N GLY A 486 15.48 0.32 4.95
CA GLY A 486 14.93 1.47 4.22
C GLY A 486 15.54 1.51 2.83
N SER A 487 15.04 2.36 1.93
CA SER A 487 15.61 2.54 0.59
C SER A 487 15.93 4.03 0.41
N PRO A 488 17.21 4.42 0.29
CA PRO A 488 18.39 3.57 0.23
C PRO A 488 18.89 3.15 1.62
N TRP A 489 19.47 1.96 1.73
CA TRP A 489 20.15 1.53 2.95
C TRP A 489 21.28 0.53 2.67
N GLY A 490 22.45 0.81 3.26
CA GLY A 490 23.61 -0.05 3.17
C GLY A 490 24.90 0.70 3.45
N GLY A 491 25.98 -0.06 3.63
CA GLY A 491 27.32 0.51 3.79
C GLY A 491 27.46 1.42 5.02
N LYS A 492 28.30 2.44 4.90
CA LYS A 492 28.52 3.45 5.96
C LYS A 492 27.62 4.68 5.84
N ALA A 493 27.10 4.93 4.65
CA ALA A 493 26.26 6.07 4.32
C ALA A 493 25.26 5.62 3.25
N THR A 494 24.08 6.22 3.22
CA THR A 494 23.03 5.95 2.20
C THR A 494 23.49 6.14 0.76
N THR A 495 24.58 6.87 0.54
CA THR A 495 25.19 7.13 -0.77
C THR A 495 26.32 6.17 -1.14
N ASP A 496 26.59 5.14 -0.32
CA ASP A 496 27.68 4.18 -0.55
C ASP A 496 27.42 3.33 -1.83
N PRO A 497 28.26 3.44 -2.88
CA PRO A 497 28.05 2.72 -4.13
C PRO A 497 28.46 1.24 -4.05
N THR A 498 28.97 0.78 -2.90
CA THR A 498 29.64 -0.51 -2.77
C THR A 498 28.84 -1.56 -2.02
N ILE A 499 27.80 -1.17 -1.27
CA ILE A 499 26.98 -2.06 -0.43
C ILE A 499 25.53 -1.58 -0.48
N GLY A 500 24.57 -2.49 -0.60
CA GLY A 500 23.15 -2.14 -0.57
C GLY A 500 22.64 -1.54 -1.87
N ASP A 501 21.52 -0.83 -1.78
CA ASP A 501 20.99 0.03 -2.83
C ASP A 501 21.39 1.50 -2.59
N LEU A 502 21.20 2.35 -3.60
CA LEU A 502 21.37 3.80 -3.49
C LEU A 502 20.38 4.55 -4.36
N HIS A 503 20.08 5.79 -3.97
CA HIS A 503 19.29 6.73 -4.75
C HIS A 503 20.22 7.70 -5.49
N GLN A 504 20.27 7.61 -6.82
CA GLN A 504 21.19 8.40 -7.65
C GLN A 504 20.55 9.70 -8.14
N TRP A 505 20.32 10.62 -7.21
CA TRP A 505 19.70 11.91 -7.51
C TRP A 505 20.67 13.00 -7.99
N ASN A 506 21.98 12.72 -8.11
CA ASN A 506 22.94 13.75 -8.52
C ASN A 506 22.72 14.28 -9.94
N VAL A 507 21.99 13.58 -10.81
CA VAL A 507 21.63 14.06 -12.15
C VAL A 507 20.42 15.00 -12.13
N TRP A 508 19.63 15.09 -11.05
CA TRP A 508 18.47 15.98 -11.05
C TRP A 508 18.43 16.88 -9.83
N HIS A 509 18.23 16.31 -8.64
CA HIS A 509 18.10 17.08 -7.39
C HIS A 509 19.45 17.44 -6.75
N GLY A 510 20.47 16.58 -6.88
CA GLY A 510 21.76 16.73 -6.22
C GLY A 510 22.71 17.70 -6.93
N SER A 511 23.93 17.26 -7.24
CA SER A 511 24.96 18.12 -7.84
C SER A 511 24.70 18.55 -9.29
N GLN A 512 23.59 18.13 -9.89
CA GLN A 512 23.19 18.38 -11.27
C GLN A 512 24.27 17.94 -12.29
N GLU A 513 24.78 16.72 -12.07
CA GLU A 513 25.67 16.05 -13.01
C GLU A 513 25.03 15.91 -14.39
N LYS A 514 25.89 15.80 -15.40
CA LYS A 514 25.46 15.47 -16.76
C LYS A 514 24.85 14.08 -16.78
N TYR A 515 23.68 13.91 -17.38
CA TYR A 515 23.03 12.60 -17.51
C TYR A 515 23.90 11.56 -18.25
N GLN A 516 24.87 11.99 -19.07
CA GLN A 516 25.84 11.07 -19.69
C GLN A 516 26.80 10.41 -18.69
N ASN A 517 26.80 10.83 -17.42
CA ASN A 517 27.59 10.23 -16.36
C ASN A 517 26.85 9.14 -15.59
N PHE A 518 25.62 8.75 -15.96
CA PHE A 518 24.90 7.68 -15.25
C PHE A 518 25.72 6.38 -15.15
N ASP A 519 26.54 6.06 -16.14
CA ASP A 519 27.46 4.91 -16.14
C ASP A 519 28.55 4.99 -15.05
N LYS A 520 28.90 6.20 -14.61
CA LYS A 520 29.90 6.48 -13.57
C LYS A 520 29.29 6.69 -12.19
N LEU A 521 27.98 6.95 -12.15
CA LEU A 521 27.21 7.24 -10.93
C LEU A 521 26.50 5.99 -10.38
N VAL A 522 26.80 4.82 -10.91
CA VAL A 522 26.16 3.55 -10.53
C VAL A 522 26.57 3.05 -9.13
N GLY A 523 25.67 2.29 -8.51
CA GLY A 523 25.89 1.50 -7.30
C GLY A 523 25.84 -0.01 -7.55
N ARG A 524 25.71 -0.80 -6.48
CA ARG A 524 25.42 -2.24 -6.58
C ARG A 524 23.99 -2.49 -7.05
N PHE A 525 23.07 -1.66 -6.58
CA PHE A 525 21.69 -1.56 -7.04
C PHE A 525 21.29 -0.08 -6.99
N VAL A 526 20.69 0.44 -8.05
CA VAL A 526 20.17 1.82 -8.08
C VAL A 526 18.65 1.69 -7.99
N SER A 527 18.11 1.91 -6.80
CA SER A 527 16.68 1.78 -6.50
C SER A 527 15.89 3.00 -6.95
N GLU A 528 16.50 4.18 -6.94
CA GLU A 528 15.94 5.40 -7.55
C GLU A 528 16.99 6.14 -8.38
N PHE A 529 16.54 6.71 -9.48
CA PHE A 529 17.22 7.74 -10.27
C PHE A 529 16.20 8.32 -11.25
N GLY A 530 16.37 9.57 -11.68
CA GLY A 530 15.41 10.15 -12.60
C GLY A 530 15.79 11.51 -13.13
N MET A 531 14.98 11.97 -14.08
CA MET A 531 14.96 13.32 -14.62
C MET A 531 13.53 13.63 -15.05
N GLU A 532 13.06 14.84 -14.81
CA GLU A 532 11.72 15.23 -15.24
C GLU A 532 11.61 15.43 -16.74
N ALA A 533 10.39 15.26 -17.24
CA ALA A 533 9.98 15.69 -18.56
C ALA A 533 8.51 16.11 -18.51
N PHE A 534 8.13 17.03 -19.40
CA PHE A 534 6.72 17.34 -19.60
C PHE A 534 5.95 16.10 -20.10
N PRO A 535 4.67 15.95 -19.72
CA PRO A 535 3.84 14.86 -20.21
C PRO A 535 3.53 15.04 -21.71
N ASN A 536 2.81 14.08 -22.28
CA ASN A 536 2.32 14.20 -23.66
C ASN A 536 1.54 15.52 -23.83
N ILE A 537 1.67 16.17 -25.00
CA ILE A 537 0.99 17.44 -25.27
C ILE A 537 -0.53 17.38 -25.07
N LYS A 538 -1.16 16.21 -25.28
CA LYS A 538 -2.59 16.02 -25.02
C LYS A 538 -2.94 16.08 -23.53
N THR A 539 -2.01 15.67 -22.66
CA THR A 539 -2.15 15.80 -21.21
C THR A 539 -2.01 17.26 -20.80
N ILE A 540 -1.10 18.02 -21.43
CA ILE A 540 -1.00 19.47 -21.24
C ILE A 540 -2.29 20.16 -21.64
N ASP A 541 -2.82 19.84 -22.83
CA ASP A 541 -4.10 20.37 -23.29
C ASP A 541 -5.26 19.97 -22.37
N ALA A 542 -5.16 18.88 -21.60
CA ALA A 542 -6.22 18.41 -20.72
C ALA A 542 -6.28 19.17 -19.40
N PHE A 543 -5.14 19.63 -18.84
CA PHE A 543 -5.15 20.41 -17.60
C PHE A 543 -5.28 21.91 -17.81
N LEU A 544 -5.13 22.42 -19.04
CA LEU A 544 -5.29 23.85 -19.32
C LEU A 544 -6.79 24.23 -19.43
N PRO A 545 -7.27 25.29 -18.74
CA PRO A 545 -8.69 25.68 -18.76
C PRO A 545 -9.29 25.90 -20.16
N LEU A 546 -8.53 26.45 -21.09
CA LEU A 546 -8.95 26.66 -22.49
C LEU A 546 -8.33 25.61 -23.45
N GLY A 547 -7.75 24.55 -22.90
CA GLY A 547 -7.07 23.49 -23.61
C GLY A 547 -5.99 23.99 -24.56
N LYS A 548 -6.05 23.57 -25.83
CA LYS A 548 -5.05 23.93 -26.85
C LYS A 548 -4.97 25.44 -27.15
N ASP A 549 -6.05 26.17 -26.86
CA ASP A 549 -6.20 27.59 -27.16
C ASP A 549 -5.86 28.47 -25.93
N ASP A 550 -5.38 27.85 -24.86
CA ASP A 550 -5.01 28.53 -23.62
C ASP A 550 -3.73 29.37 -23.78
N PRO A 551 -3.72 30.63 -23.33
CA PRO A 551 -2.54 31.47 -23.39
C PRO A 551 -1.37 30.90 -22.58
N ASP A 552 -1.61 30.08 -21.56
CA ASP A 552 -0.56 29.44 -20.75
C ASP A 552 0.02 28.17 -21.39
N ARG A 553 -0.32 27.86 -22.66
CA ARG A 553 0.19 26.68 -23.37
C ARG A 553 1.63 26.84 -23.88
N PHE A 554 2.55 27.17 -22.98
CA PHE A 554 3.99 27.23 -23.21
C PHE A 554 4.76 26.90 -21.92
N ALA A 555 6.00 26.42 -22.05
CA ALA A 555 6.84 26.13 -20.88
C ALA A 555 7.13 27.41 -20.09
N GLN A 556 7.20 27.32 -18.76
CA GLN A 556 7.38 28.49 -17.88
C GLN A 556 6.20 29.48 -17.86
N SER A 557 5.03 29.05 -18.33
CA SER A 557 3.79 29.78 -18.08
C SER A 557 3.35 29.58 -16.64
N SER A 558 2.48 30.47 -16.15
CA SER A 558 2.06 30.44 -14.75
C SER A 558 1.33 29.14 -14.39
N THR A 559 0.51 28.61 -15.29
CA THR A 559 -0.23 27.36 -15.09
C THR A 559 0.64 26.13 -15.32
N VAL A 560 1.51 26.13 -16.34
CA VAL A 560 2.39 24.97 -16.60
C VAL A 560 3.41 24.78 -15.48
N ASP A 561 3.98 25.86 -14.95
CA ASP A 561 4.88 25.77 -13.78
C ASP A 561 4.13 25.39 -12.50
N PHE A 562 2.87 25.79 -12.35
CA PHE A 562 2.06 25.36 -11.20
C PHE A 562 1.85 23.83 -11.16
N HIS A 563 1.89 23.18 -12.33
CA HIS A 563 1.80 21.72 -12.47
C HIS A 563 3.14 21.01 -12.34
N ASN A 564 4.25 21.74 -12.19
CA ASN A 564 5.53 21.17 -11.80
C ASN A 564 5.76 21.42 -10.30
N LYS A 565 5.82 20.34 -9.52
CA LYS A 565 5.85 20.41 -8.06
C LYS A 565 7.27 20.28 -7.49
N ALA A 566 8.27 20.00 -8.33
CA ALA A 566 9.61 19.77 -7.85
C ALA A 566 10.32 21.09 -7.51
N ASP A 567 11.09 21.09 -6.42
CA ASP A 567 11.88 22.25 -6.07
C ASP A 567 12.91 22.58 -7.17
N GLY A 568 13.02 23.86 -7.55
CA GLY A 568 13.97 24.35 -8.55
C GLY A 568 13.67 23.96 -10.01
N HIS A 569 12.48 23.43 -10.29
CA HIS A 569 12.09 23.00 -11.63
C HIS A 569 12.16 24.11 -12.70
N GLU A 570 11.99 25.38 -12.31
CA GLU A 570 11.94 26.53 -13.21
C GLU A 570 13.23 26.68 -14.03
N ARG A 571 14.33 26.11 -13.53
CA ARG A 571 15.66 26.20 -14.14
C ARG A 571 16.22 24.86 -14.59
N ARG A 572 15.92 23.76 -13.88
CA ARG A 572 16.58 22.46 -14.12
C ARG A 572 16.29 21.89 -15.50
N ILE A 573 15.03 21.86 -15.94
CA ILE A 573 14.68 21.35 -17.28
C ILE A 573 15.44 22.16 -18.35
N ALA A 574 15.45 23.49 -18.23
CA ALA A 574 16.11 24.37 -19.20
C ALA A 574 17.63 24.13 -19.26
N LEU A 575 18.29 23.90 -18.12
CA LEU A 575 19.71 23.56 -18.05
C LEU A 575 20.02 22.31 -18.91
N TYR A 576 19.31 21.21 -18.68
CA TYR A 576 19.53 19.96 -19.41
C TYR A 576 19.21 20.06 -20.90
N LEU A 577 18.24 20.91 -21.28
CA LEU A 577 17.95 21.20 -22.69
C LEU A 577 19.06 22.01 -23.36
N VAL A 578 19.51 23.11 -22.76
CA VAL A 578 20.49 24.03 -23.36
C VAL A 578 21.88 23.41 -23.47
N GLU A 579 22.28 22.55 -22.53
CA GLU A 579 23.57 21.88 -22.63
C GLU A 579 23.70 20.96 -23.86
N LYS A 580 22.58 20.56 -24.50
CA LYS A 580 22.54 19.40 -25.41
C LYS A 580 21.77 19.61 -26.71
N LEU A 581 20.69 20.40 -26.68
CA LEU A 581 19.98 20.75 -27.91
C LEU A 581 20.71 21.91 -28.58
N PRO A 582 21.10 21.78 -29.87
CA PRO A 582 21.68 22.90 -30.59
C PRO A 582 20.62 24.00 -30.69
N LEU A 583 20.82 25.10 -29.96
CA LEU A 583 20.10 26.34 -30.21
C LEU A 583 20.47 26.77 -31.63
N ARG A 584 19.56 26.56 -32.58
CA ARG A 584 19.76 27.08 -33.94
C ARG A 584 19.80 28.60 -33.83
N PRO A 585 20.89 29.25 -34.29
CA PRO A 585 21.05 30.70 -34.20
C PRO A 585 20.02 31.45 -35.05
#